data_AF-Q0SLX6-F1
#
_entry.id   AF-Q0SLX6-F1
#
_cell.length_a   1.000
_cell.length_b   1.000
_cell.length_c   1.000
_cell.angle_alpha   90.00
_cell.angle_beta   90.00
_cell.angle_gamma   90.00
#
_symmetry.space_group_name_H-M   'P 1'
#
loop_
_entity.id
_entity.type
_entity.pdbx_description
1 polymer ?
#
loop_
_entity_poly.entity_id
_entity_poly.type
_entity_poly.pdbx_seq_one_letter_code
_entity_poly.pdbx_strand_id
1 'polypeptide(L)'
;MKNRFFFIYLSSALVFLFSCNGFLTLESKERSSFTDKQRISILETIKNHYNGDSEKIARVDKYFDRLEDSQKDVFLQLFSAGFDYINSKESEPKESANRRANLDALKSNFESKLKQLNYTEEDFNKLVDDFNEFVDSKSTS
;
A
#
# COMPACT_ATOMS: atom_id res chain seq x y z
N MET A 1 20.88 -16.42 5.69
CA MET A 1 19.70 -16.90 6.45
C MET A 1 19.17 -15.81 7.38
N LYS A 2 18.55 -14.76 6.84
CA LYS A 2 17.85 -13.71 7.61
C LYS A 2 16.74 -13.13 6.74
N ASN A 3 15.68 -13.90 6.47
CA ASN A 3 14.46 -13.38 5.84
C ASN A 3 13.31 -14.39 5.98
N ARG A 4 13.10 -14.90 7.20
CA ARG A 4 12.02 -15.87 7.48
C ARG A 4 11.06 -15.46 8.59
N PHE A 5 11.23 -14.27 9.17
CA PHE A 5 10.44 -13.86 10.33
C PHE A 5 9.20 -13.01 10.00
N PHE A 6 8.98 -12.63 8.74
CA PHE A 6 7.77 -11.89 8.36
C PHE A 6 6.54 -12.80 8.19
N PHE A 7 6.74 -14.09 7.87
CA PHE A 7 5.67 -15.02 7.51
C PHE A 7 4.95 -15.69 8.70
N ILE A 8 5.53 -15.70 9.90
CA ILE A 8 5.02 -16.54 11.01
C ILE A 8 3.84 -15.88 11.77
N TYR A 9 3.57 -14.59 11.58
CA TYR A 9 2.48 -13.90 12.28
C TYR A 9 1.23 -13.59 11.43
N LEU A 10 1.23 -13.91 10.13
CA LEU A 10 0.14 -13.53 9.22
C LEU A 10 -0.83 -14.69 8.89
N SER A 11 -0.51 -15.94 9.24
CA SER A 11 -1.21 -17.12 8.70
C SER A 11 -2.13 -17.87 9.66
N SER A 12 -2.73 -17.21 10.65
CA SER A 12 -3.71 -17.88 11.55
C SER A 12 -5.07 -17.19 11.65
N ALA A 13 -5.35 -16.17 10.84
CA ALA A 13 -6.64 -15.49 10.80
C ALA A 13 -7.39 -15.61 9.45
N LEU A 14 -6.87 -16.39 8.50
CA LEU A 14 -7.38 -16.50 7.12
C LEU A 14 -8.45 -17.60 6.91
N VAL A 15 -9.18 -17.97 7.95
CA VAL A 15 -10.33 -18.88 7.81
C VAL A 15 -11.48 -18.34 8.64
N PHE A 16 -12.22 -17.40 8.08
CA PHE A 16 -13.69 -17.29 8.10
C PHE A 16 -14.08 -15.95 7.44
N LEU A 17 -15.16 -15.94 6.66
CA LEU A 17 -15.76 -14.79 5.94
C LEU A 17 -15.39 -14.65 4.45
N PHE A 18 -15.32 -15.77 3.73
CA PHE A 18 -15.84 -15.85 2.37
C PHE A 18 -17.36 -16.11 2.44
N SER A 19 -18.18 -15.06 2.53
CA SER A 19 -19.61 -15.14 2.23
C SER A 19 -20.28 -13.77 2.23
N CYS A 20 -19.99 -12.97 1.21
CA CYS A 20 -20.98 -12.08 0.58
C CYS A 20 -20.36 -11.47 -0.68
N ASN A 21 -20.37 -12.23 -1.78
CA ASN A 21 -20.21 -11.68 -3.12
C ASN A 21 -21.43 -10.80 -3.42
N GLY A 22 -21.23 -9.50 -3.41
CA GLY A 22 -22.15 -8.49 -3.91
C GLY A 22 -21.44 -7.63 -4.95
N PHE A 23 -21.18 -8.21 -6.11
CA PHE A 23 -20.79 -7.50 -7.32
C PHE A 23 -21.92 -6.52 -7.69
N LEU A 24 -21.80 -5.25 -7.30
CA LEU A 24 -22.72 -4.20 -7.70
C LEU A 24 -21.94 -2.99 -8.21
N THR A 25 -21.94 -2.90 -9.54
CA THR A 25 -22.08 -1.67 -10.34
C THR A 25 -21.30 -0.45 -9.87
N LEU A 26 -20.19 -0.29 -10.57
CA LEU A 26 -19.27 0.82 -10.65
C LEU A 26 -19.97 2.08 -11.21
N GLU A 27 -20.74 2.79 -10.39
CA GLU A 27 -21.16 4.17 -10.72
C GLU A 27 -20.57 5.15 -9.71
N SER A 28 -19.60 5.92 -10.21
CA SER A 28 -19.34 7.32 -9.83
C SER A 28 -19.45 7.69 -8.35
N LYS A 29 -18.81 6.91 -7.47
CA LYS A 29 -18.37 7.47 -6.20
C LYS A 29 -17.21 8.38 -6.55
N GLU A 30 -17.38 9.69 -6.41
CA GLU A 30 -16.34 10.71 -6.65
C GLU A 30 -15.01 10.22 -6.09
N ARG A 31 -14.18 9.61 -6.95
CA ARG A 31 -12.78 9.36 -6.66
C ARG A 31 -12.20 10.76 -6.66
N SER A 32 -12.04 11.34 -5.47
CA SER A 32 -11.31 12.58 -5.29
C SER A 32 -9.97 12.41 -6.01
N SER A 33 -9.84 13.04 -7.18
CA SER A 33 -8.59 13.01 -7.93
C SER A 33 -7.57 13.79 -7.14
N PHE A 34 -6.34 13.27 -7.08
CA PHE A 34 -5.28 14.02 -6.45
C PHE A 34 -4.92 15.23 -7.31
N THR A 35 -4.58 16.33 -6.66
CA THR A 35 -3.91 17.44 -7.34
C THR A 35 -2.50 17.01 -7.75
N ASP A 36 -1.94 17.65 -8.78
CA ASP A 36 -0.58 17.34 -9.23
C ASP A 36 0.47 17.45 -8.11
N LYS A 37 0.29 18.42 -7.20
CA LYS A 37 1.14 18.57 -6.01
C LYS A 37 1.07 17.36 -5.09
N GLN A 38 -0.12 16.82 -4.85
CA GLN A 38 -0.31 15.62 -4.03
C GLN A 38 0.30 14.40 -4.70
N ARG A 39 0.09 14.23 -6.01
CA ARG A 39 0.69 13.13 -6.79
C ARG A 39 2.21 13.15 -6.69
N ILE A 40 2.82 14.30 -6.93
CA ILE A 40 4.28 14.48 -6.86
C ILE A 40 4.78 14.16 -5.45
N SER A 41 4.14 14.68 -4.40
CA SER A 41 4.56 14.44 -3.02
C SER A 41 4.51 12.96 -2.62
N ILE A 42 3.49 12.21 -3.06
CA ILE A 42 3.40 10.77 -2.80
C ILE A 42 4.47 10.01 -3.60
N LEU A 43 4.67 10.37 -4.87
CA LEU A 43 5.74 9.77 -5.70
C LEU A 43 7.12 10.01 -5.10
N GLU A 44 7.40 11.21 -4.60
CA GLU A 44 8.64 11.52 -3.90
C GLU A 44 8.79 10.68 -2.64
N THR A 45 7.72 10.48 -1.87
CA THR A 45 7.73 9.60 -0.70
C THR A 45 8.07 8.16 -1.06
N ILE A 46 7.47 7.63 -2.15
CA ILE A 46 7.79 6.29 -2.68
C ILE A 46 9.27 6.22 -3.10
N LYS A 47 9.77 7.22 -3.84
CA LYS A 47 11.15 7.28 -4.32
C LYS A 47 12.16 7.36 -3.18
N ASN A 48 11.86 8.14 -2.15
CA ASN A 48 12.72 8.31 -0.98
C ASN A 48 12.93 6.99 -0.22
N HIS A 49 11.98 6.05 -0.31
CA HIS A 49 12.15 4.70 0.24
C HIS A 49 13.38 3.96 -0.33
N TYR A 50 13.80 4.31 -1.54
CA TYR A 50 14.95 3.69 -2.22
C TYR A 50 16.30 4.37 -1.94
N ASN A 51 16.37 5.28 -0.96
CA ASN A 51 17.63 5.85 -0.42
C ASN A 51 18.64 6.36 -1.47
N GLY A 52 18.16 6.94 -2.57
CA GLY A 52 19.02 7.50 -3.61
C GLY A 52 19.53 6.50 -4.66
N ASP A 53 19.03 5.26 -4.69
CA ASP A 53 19.26 4.34 -5.81
C ASP A 53 18.57 4.89 -7.08
N SER A 54 19.36 5.55 -7.94
CA SER A 54 18.86 6.23 -9.12
C SER A 54 18.19 5.29 -10.12
N GLU A 55 18.63 4.03 -10.21
CA GLU A 55 18.01 3.06 -11.12
C GLU A 55 16.62 2.67 -10.63
N LYS A 56 16.48 2.38 -9.34
CA LYS A 56 15.19 2.06 -8.73
C LYS A 56 14.24 3.25 -8.78
N ILE A 57 14.72 4.46 -8.46
CA ILE A 57 13.94 5.70 -8.56
C ILE A 57 13.40 5.89 -9.99
N ALA A 58 14.24 5.69 -11.02
CA ALA A 58 13.79 5.79 -12.41
C ALA A 58 12.77 4.68 -12.77
N ARG A 59 12.87 3.50 -12.17
CA ARG A 59 11.87 2.43 -12.35
C ARG A 59 10.56 2.75 -11.63
N VAL A 60 10.56 3.47 -10.51
CA VAL A 60 9.32 3.98 -9.91
C VAL A 60 8.59 4.86 -10.90
N ASP A 61 9.27 5.82 -11.54
CA ASP A 61 8.65 6.68 -12.56
C ASP A 61 8.06 5.85 -13.71
N LYS A 62 8.85 4.94 -14.27
CA LYS A 62 8.38 4.02 -15.31
C LYS A 62 7.21 3.17 -14.88
N TYR A 63 7.13 2.78 -13.61
CA TYR A 63 6.01 1.98 -13.11
C TYR A 63 4.71 2.77 -13.25
N PHE A 64 4.68 4.00 -12.76
CA PHE A 64 3.49 4.83 -12.76
C PHE A 64 3.17 5.41 -14.14
N ASP A 65 4.15 5.63 -15.02
CA ASP A 65 3.91 6.08 -16.40
C ASP A 65 3.19 5.04 -17.26
N ARG A 66 3.23 3.76 -16.89
CA ARG A 66 2.48 2.69 -17.57
C ARG A 66 1.00 2.65 -17.18
N LEU A 67 0.62 3.35 -16.11
CA LEU A 67 -0.74 3.36 -15.62
C LEU A 67 -1.52 4.50 -16.26
N GLU A 68 -2.79 4.26 -16.56
CA GLU A 68 -3.72 5.33 -16.91
C GLU A 68 -3.89 6.29 -15.73
N ASP A 69 -4.15 7.58 -15.98
CA ASP A 69 -4.26 8.59 -14.92
C ASP A 69 -5.29 8.22 -13.84
N SER A 70 -6.41 7.60 -14.26
CA SER A 70 -7.45 7.13 -13.34
C SER A 70 -6.98 6.00 -12.42
N GLN A 71 -6.05 5.17 -12.88
CA GLN A 71 -5.44 4.08 -12.10
C GLN A 71 -4.29 4.59 -11.26
N LYS A 72 -3.48 5.51 -11.80
CA LYS A 72 -2.37 6.17 -11.12
C LYS A 72 -2.84 6.80 -9.81
N ASP A 73 -3.95 7.55 -9.82
CA ASP A 73 -4.50 8.17 -8.61
C ASP A 73 -4.94 7.16 -7.55
N VAL A 74 -5.51 6.03 -7.95
CA VAL A 74 -5.91 4.97 -7.03
C VAL A 74 -4.68 4.31 -6.42
N PHE A 75 -3.68 4.00 -7.23
CA PHE A 75 -2.45 3.37 -6.76
C PHE A 75 -1.69 4.30 -5.81
N LEU A 76 -1.58 5.58 -6.14
CA LEU A 76 -0.99 6.57 -5.23
C LEU A 76 -1.77 6.68 -3.91
N GLN A 77 -3.10 6.61 -3.92
CA GLN A 77 -3.91 6.57 -2.69
C GLN A 77 -3.62 5.32 -1.85
N LEU A 78 -3.50 4.15 -2.49
CA LEU A 78 -3.16 2.90 -1.82
C LEU A 78 -1.77 2.96 -1.18
N PHE A 79 -0.75 3.40 -1.93
CA PHE A 79 0.61 3.57 -1.40
C PHE A 79 0.63 4.58 -0.24
N SER A 80 -0.02 5.73 -0.39
CA SER A 80 -0.12 6.72 0.68
C SER A 80 -0.76 6.14 1.95
N ALA A 81 -1.86 5.39 1.82
CA ALA A 81 -2.50 4.74 2.97
C ALA A 81 -1.58 3.71 3.64
N GLY A 82 -0.80 2.96 2.85
CA GLY A 82 0.19 2.02 3.34
C GLY A 82 1.33 2.69 4.11
N PHE A 83 1.93 3.77 3.56
CA PHE A 83 2.97 4.52 4.24
C PHE A 83 2.48 5.17 5.54
N ASP A 84 1.29 5.78 5.53
CA ASP A 84 0.68 6.35 6.74
C ASP A 84 0.55 5.29 7.85
N TYR A 85 0.07 4.10 7.48
CA TYR A 85 -0.10 2.99 8.41
C TYR A 85 1.24 2.50 8.96
N ILE A 86 2.25 2.28 8.12
CA ILE A 86 3.59 1.84 8.53
C ILE A 86 4.23 2.88 9.45
N ASN A 87 4.25 4.15 9.05
CA ASN A 87 4.84 5.24 9.83
C ASN A 87 4.16 5.40 11.19
N SER A 88 2.83 5.32 11.23
CA SER A 88 2.06 5.41 12.49
C SER A 88 2.34 4.20 13.39
N LYS A 89 2.39 3.01 12.80
CA LYS A 89 2.69 1.76 13.51
C LYS A 89 4.11 1.74 14.09
N GLU A 90 5.09 2.25 13.36
CA GLU A 90 6.49 2.34 13.80
C GLU A 90 6.70 3.41 14.86
N SER A 91 5.92 4.50 14.81
CA SER A 91 5.95 5.58 15.79
C SER A 91 5.24 5.23 17.11
N GLU A 92 4.40 4.18 17.14
CA GLU A 92 3.66 3.79 18.33
C GLU A 92 4.62 3.30 19.44
N PRO A 93 4.61 3.94 20.64
CA PRO A 93 5.54 3.63 21.72
C PRO A 93 5.45 2.17 22.17
N LYS A 94 6.61 1.52 22.27
CA LYS A 94 6.65 0.07 22.56
C LYS A 94 6.09 -0.30 23.93
N GLU A 95 6.17 0.62 24.88
CA GLU A 95 5.83 0.45 26.30
C GLU A 95 4.47 1.05 26.68
N SER A 96 3.69 1.52 25.69
CA SER A 96 2.35 2.05 25.94
C SER A 96 1.42 0.96 26.48
N ALA A 97 0.73 1.25 27.59
CA ALA A 97 -0.27 0.36 28.18
C ALA A 97 -1.41 0.02 27.20
N ASN A 98 -1.69 0.93 26.26
CA ASN A 98 -2.76 0.78 25.26
C ASN A 98 -2.23 0.39 23.88
N ARG A 99 -0.95 0.03 23.77
CA ARG A 99 -0.29 -0.23 22.48
C ARG A 99 -1.08 -1.18 21.59
N ARG A 100 -1.56 -2.29 22.14
CA ARG A 100 -2.33 -3.28 21.36
C ARG A 100 -3.59 -2.68 20.76
N ALA A 101 -4.39 -1.98 21.57
CA ALA A 101 -5.62 -1.33 21.10
C ALA A 101 -5.33 -0.24 20.05
N ASN A 102 -4.24 0.52 20.23
CA ASN A 102 -3.81 1.52 19.24
C ASN A 102 -3.41 0.88 17.91
N LEU A 103 -2.63 -0.21 17.95
CA LEU A 103 -2.25 -0.96 16.75
C LEU A 103 -3.45 -1.57 16.03
N ASP A 104 -4.41 -2.12 16.78
CA ASP A 104 -5.65 -2.68 16.23
C ASP A 104 -6.49 -1.57 15.56
N ALA A 105 -6.56 -0.38 16.15
CA ALA A 105 -7.23 0.78 15.57
C ALA A 105 -6.54 1.28 14.29
N LEU A 106 -5.20 1.31 14.27
CA LEU A 106 -4.42 1.64 13.07
C LEU A 106 -4.67 0.63 11.95
N LYS A 107 -4.71 -0.67 12.25
CA LYS A 107 -5.02 -1.71 11.25
C LYS A 107 -6.43 -1.54 10.71
N SER A 108 -7.42 -1.36 11.59
CA SER A 108 -8.81 -1.17 11.18
C SER A 108 -9.01 0.07 10.31
N ASN A 109 -8.32 1.18 10.63
CA ASN A 109 -8.33 2.38 9.80
C ASN A 109 -7.73 2.12 8.41
N PHE A 110 -6.59 1.43 8.35
CA PHE A 110 -5.96 1.05 7.08
C PHE A 110 -6.89 0.16 6.22
N GLU A 111 -7.45 -0.90 6.78
CA GLU A 111 -8.40 -1.78 6.09
C GLU A 111 -9.64 -1.03 5.61
N SER A 112 -10.13 -0.07 6.39
CA SER A 112 -11.24 0.80 6.00
C SER A 112 -10.89 1.66 4.78
N LYS A 113 -9.69 2.26 4.74
CA LYS A 113 -9.20 3.01 3.57
C LYS A 113 -9.09 2.12 2.33
N LEU A 114 -8.56 0.90 2.47
CA LEU A 114 -8.49 -0.06 1.36
C LEU A 114 -9.89 -0.39 0.82
N LYS A 115 -10.84 -0.68 1.73
CA LYS A 115 -12.22 -0.99 1.37
C LYS A 115 -12.91 0.17 0.65
N GLN A 116 -12.63 1.42 1.02
CA GLN A 116 -13.16 2.59 0.32
C GLN A 116 -12.67 2.68 -1.13
N LEU A 117 -11.50 2.12 -1.42
CA LEU A 117 -10.91 2.06 -2.75
C LEU A 117 -11.27 0.78 -3.51
N ASN A 118 -12.07 -0.11 -2.91
CA ASN A 118 -12.40 -1.46 -3.38
C ASN A 118 -11.20 -2.42 -3.43
N TYR A 119 -10.30 -2.33 -2.45
CA TYR A 119 -9.17 -3.24 -2.27
C TYR A 119 -9.28 -3.99 -0.95
N THR A 120 -8.76 -5.21 -0.91
CA THR A 120 -8.49 -5.97 0.31
C THR A 120 -7.02 -5.82 0.74
N GLU A 121 -6.69 -6.28 1.95
CA GLU A 121 -5.29 -6.37 2.41
C GLU A 121 -4.46 -7.28 1.50
N GLU A 122 -5.05 -8.36 0.97
CA GLU A 122 -4.40 -9.27 0.03
C GLU A 122 -4.11 -8.58 -1.31
N ASP A 123 -5.08 -7.84 -1.86
CA ASP A 123 -4.88 -7.09 -3.10
C ASP A 123 -3.78 -6.04 -2.95
N PHE A 124 -3.74 -5.36 -1.80
CA PHE A 124 -2.70 -4.38 -1.50
C PHE A 124 -1.32 -5.03 -1.42
N ASN A 125 -1.19 -6.15 -0.70
CA ASN A 125 0.08 -6.86 -0.57
C ASN A 125 0.59 -7.34 -1.93
N LYS A 126 -0.30 -7.91 -2.75
CA LYS A 126 0.04 -8.32 -4.11
C LYS A 126 0.50 -7.15 -4.98
N LEU A 127 -0.20 -6.01 -4.90
CA LEU A 127 0.19 -4.79 -5.62
C LEU A 127 1.58 -4.30 -5.20
N VAL A 128 1.88 -4.33 -3.90
CA VAL A 128 3.20 -3.95 -3.36
C VAL A 128 4.28 -4.94 -3.82
N ASP A 129 3.99 -6.23 -3.83
CA ASP A 129 4.92 -7.26 -4.31
C ASP A 129 5.20 -7.10 -5.81
N ASP A 130 4.16 -6.95 -6.64
CA ASP A 130 4.29 -6.72 -8.09
C ASP A 130 5.07 -5.42 -8.38
N PHE A 131 4.84 -4.37 -7.58
CA PHE A 131 5.59 -3.12 -7.68
C PHE A 131 7.07 -3.30 -7.31
N ASN A 132 7.35 -3.96 -6.19
CA ASN A 132 8.72 -4.20 -5.73
C ASN A 132 9.47 -5.09 -6.72
N GLU A 133 8.84 -6.15 -7.23
CA GLU A 133 9.42 -7.00 -8.26
C GLU A 133 9.78 -6.18 -9.51
N PHE A 134 8.88 -5.29 -9.95
CA PHE A 134 9.18 -4.41 -11.09
C PHE A 134 10.37 -3.48 -10.81
N VAL A 135 10.40 -2.83 -9.64
CA VAL A 135 11.49 -1.89 -9.29
C VAL A 135 12.82 -2.63 -9.09
N ASP A 136 12.80 -3.79 -8.46
CA ASP A 136 14.00 -4.59 -8.17
C ASP A 136 14.46 -5.41 -9.37
N SER A 137 13.61 -5.66 -10.37
CA SER A 137 13.97 -6.38 -11.58
C SER A 137 15.16 -5.69 -12.24
N LYS A 138 16.34 -6.33 -12.22
CA LYS A 138 17.48 -5.84 -12.99
C LYS A 138 17.00 -5.80 -14.44
N SER A 139 17.02 -4.61 -15.03
CA SER A 139 16.87 -4.47 -16.46
C SER A 139 17.91 -5.38 -17.10
N THR A 140 17.46 -6.52 -17.61
CA THR A 140 18.21 -7.25 -18.64
C THR A 140 18.19 -6.33 -19.85
N SER A 141 19.19 -5.44 -19.89
CA SER A 141 19.61 -4.75 -21.10
C SER A 141 20.08 -5.75 -22.14
#